data_AF-A0A4P0Y1A6-F1
#
_entry.id   AF-A0A4P0Y1A6-F1
#
_cell.length_a   1.000
_cell.length_b   1.000
_cell.length_c   1.000
_cell.angle_alpha   90.00
_cell.angle_beta   90.00
_cell.angle_gamma   90.00
#
_symmetry.space_group_name_H-M   'P 1'
#
loop_
_entity.id
_entity.type
_entity.pdbx_description
1 polymer ?
#
loop_
_entity_poly.entity_id
_entity_poly.type
_entity_poly.pdbx_seq_one_letter_code
_entity_poly.pdbx_strand_id
1 'polypeptide(L)' 'MIIVPIGYGAQELFDISQVRGGTPYGATTIAGGDGSRQPSEEELAIARYQGEHVAKLAR' A
#
# COMPACT_ATOMS: atom_id res chain seq x y z
N MET A 1 -17.96 8.92 10.47
CA MET A 1 -16.98 8.07 9.76
C MET A 1 -16.45 8.86 8.58
N ILE A 2 -15.12 9.01 8.46
CA ILE A 2 -14.46 9.70 7.34
C ILE A 2 -13.58 8.66 6.63
N ILE A 3 -13.65 8.62 5.30
CA ILE A 3 -12.82 7.72 4.48
C ILE A 3 -11.59 8.51 4.02
N VAL A 4 -10.41 7.93 4.23
CA VAL A 4 -9.11 8.53 3.89
C VAL A 4 -8.37 7.61 2.90
N PRO A 5 -8.40 7.90 1.58
CA PRO A 5 -7.58 7.18 0.61
C PRO A 5 -6.11 7.61 0.68
N ILE A 6 -5.19 6.80 0.14
CA ILE A 6 -3.75 7.12 0.14
C ILE A 6 -3.27 7.84 -1.13
N GLY A 7 -4.08 7.86 -2.19
CA GLY A 7 -3.72 8.48 -3.47
C GLY A 7 -2.43 7.90 -4.05
N TYR A 8 -1.63 8.73 -4.72
CA TYR A 8 -0.34 8.36 -5.31
C TYR A 8 0.85 8.96 -4.54
N GLY A 9 0.70 9.17 -3.22
CA GLY A 9 1.76 9.76 -2.40
C GLY A 9 2.94 8.82 -2.14
N ALA A 10 2.68 7.51 -2.08
CA ALA A 10 3.72 6.48 -2.01
C ALA A 10 4.36 6.27 -3.40
N GLN A 11 5.67 6.46 -3.52
CA GLN A 11 6.39 6.43 -4.80
C GLN A 11 6.39 5.05 -5.44
N GLU A 12 6.33 4.01 -4.61
CA GLU A 12 6.25 2.60 -5.01
C GLU A 12 5.03 2.34 -5.92
N LEU A 13 3.98 3.17 -5.84
CA LEU A 13 2.79 3.05 -6.70
C LEU A 13 3.09 3.29 -8.19
N PHE A 14 4.20 3.93 -8.53
CA PHE A 14 4.62 4.17 -9.91
C PHE A 14 5.56 3.08 -10.46
N ASP A 15 6.06 2.18 -9.61
CA ASP A 15 6.87 1.06 -10.07
C ASP A 15 5.99 0.02 -10.78
N ILE A 16 6.26 -0.15 -12.07
CA ILE A 16 5.61 -1.12 -12.96
C ILE A 16 6.57 -2.22 -13.43
N SER A 17 7.78 -2.28 -12.87
CA SER A 17 8.81 -3.27 -13.25
C SER A 17 8.57 -4.65 -12.62
N GLN A 18 7.74 -4.72 -11.58
CA GLN A 18 7.45 -5.94 -10.84
C GLN A 18 5.96 -6.03 -10.46
N VAL A 19 5.49 -7.26 -10.22
CA VAL A 19 4.13 -7.50 -9.74
C VAL A 19 4.03 -7.11 -8.26
N ARG A 20 3.11 -6.18 -7.96
CA ARG A 20 2.94 -5.57 -6.64
C ARG A 20 1.47 -5.24 -6.37
N GLY A 21 1.04 -5.36 -5.12
CA GLY A 21 -0.22 -4.81 -4.60
C GLY A 21 -0.18 -3.29 -4.46
N GLY A 22 -1.05 -2.67 -3.68
CA GLY A 22 -1.15 -1.21 -3.49
C GLY A 22 -1.98 -0.50 -4.55
N THR A 23 -2.89 0.37 -4.10
CA THR A 23 -3.80 1.15 -4.96
C THR A 23 -3.99 2.55 -4.38
N PRO A 24 -4.51 3.54 -5.15
CA PRO A 24 -4.86 4.83 -4.57
C PRO A 24 -5.93 4.76 -3.46
N TYR A 25 -6.68 3.66 -3.37
CA TYR A 25 -7.66 3.44 -2.31
C TYR A 25 -7.02 2.99 -0.98
N GLY A 26 -5.84 2.37 -1.04
CA GLY A 26 -5.16 1.80 0.13
C GLY A 26 -4.10 0.78 -0.26
N ALA A 27 -3.25 0.45 0.72
CA ALA A 27 -2.25 -0.60 0.64
C ALA A 27 -2.93 -1.96 0.45
N THR A 28 -2.37 -2.77 -0.43
CA THR A 28 -2.77 -4.17 -0.63
C THR A 28 -1.51 -5.00 -0.88
N THR A 29 -1.63 -6.32 -0.77
CA THR A 29 -0.59 -7.28 -1.12
C THR A 29 -1.17 -8.40 -1.97
N ILE A 30 -0.35 -9.00 -2.83
CA ILE A 30 -0.72 -10.17 -3.64
C ILE A 30 -0.17 -11.43 -2.97
N ALA A 31 -1.04 -12.33 -2.53
CA ALA A 31 -0.62 -13.57 -1.86
C ALA A 31 -0.25 -14.73 -2.82
N GLY A 32 -0.57 -14.62 -4.11
CA GLY A 32 -0.51 -15.75 -5.05
C GLY A 32 -1.68 -16.73 -4.86
N GLY A 33 -1.90 -17.61 -5.84
CA GLY A 33 -3.06 -18.53 -5.81
C GLY A 33 -2.97 -19.62 -4.73
N ASP A 34 -1.75 -19.93 -4.28
CA ASP A 34 -1.44 -20.89 -3.21
C ASP A 34 -1.17 -20.21 -1.85
N GLY A 35 -1.19 -18.88 -1.80
CA GLY A 35 -0.93 -18.09 -0.60
C GLY A 35 0.54 -18.08 -0.14
N SER A 36 1.49 -18.59 -0.94
CA SER A 36 2.89 -18.71 -0.52
C SER A 36 3.66 -17.39 -0.58
N ARG A 37 3.21 -16.41 -1.38
CA ARG A 37 3.89 -15.12 -1.54
C ARG A 37 3.68 -14.26 -0.29
N GLN A 38 4.79 -13.81 0.28
CA GLN A 38 4.79 -12.83 1.36
C GLN A 38 4.74 -11.40 0.80
N PRO A 39 4.28 -10.41 1.60
CA PRO A 39 4.33 -9.01 1.20
C PRO A 39 5.75 -8.59 0.80
N SER A 40 5.89 -7.94 -0.35
CA SER A 40 7.18 -7.40 -0.77
C SER A 40 7.54 -6.14 0.02
N GLU A 41 8.81 -5.72 -0.02
CA GLU A 41 9.25 -4.51 0.69
C GLU A 41 8.50 -3.26 0.22
N GLU A 42 8.17 -3.19 -1.07
CA GLU A 42 7.40 -2.09 -1.66
C GLU A 42 5.94 -2.08 -1.17
N GLU A 43 5.32 -3.26 -1.02
CA GLU A 43 3.97 -3.37 -0.45
C GLU A 43 3.96 -2.96 1.03
N LEU A 44 4.98 -3.36 1.78
CA LEU A 44 5.17 -2.97 3.17
C LEU A 44 5.44 -1.47 3.31
N ALA A 45 6.21 -0.86 2.40
CA ALA A 45 6.45 0.57 2.37
C ALA A 45 5.14 1.37 2.19
N ILE A 46 4.27 0.93 1.28
CA ILE A 46 2.96 1.56 1.08
C ILE A 46 2.06 1.41 2.31
N ALA A 47 2.09 0.25 2.98
CA ALA A 47 1.35 0.06 4.22
C ALA A 47 1.84 0.98 5.35
N ARG A 48 3.16 1.16 5.48
CA ARG A 48 3.75 2.12 6.45
C ARG A 48 3.33 3.55 6.11
N TYR A 49 3.39 3.94 4.83
CA TYR A 49 2.90 5.23 4.36
C TYR A 49 1.42 5.45 4.71
N GLN A 50 0.56 4.47 4.47
CA GLN A 50 -0.86 4.55 4.81
C GLN A 50 -1.07 4.78 6.31
N GLY A 51 -0.37 4.02 7.16
CA GLY A 51 -0.44 4.17 8.61
C GLY A 51 -0.03 5.56 9.06
N GLU A 52 1.08 6.09 8.55
CA GLU A 52 1.55 7.45 8.84
C GLU A 52 0.57 8.51 8.33
N HIS A 53 0.03 8.35 7.12
CA HIS A 53 -0.90 9.30 6.51
C HIS A 53 -2.18 9.45 7.33
N VAL A 54 -2.79 8.33 7.72
CA VAL A 54 -4.00 8.34 8.55
C VAL A 54 -3.70 8.89 9.94
N ALA A 55 -2.59 8.49 10.57
CA ALA A 55 -2.21 8.95 11.91
C ALA A 55 -1.96 10.47 11.95
N LYS A 56 -1.35 11.05 10.90
CA LYS A 56 -1.16 12.50 10.78
C LYS A 56 -2.47 13.26 10.66
N LEU A 57 -3.45 12.71 9.94
CA LEU A 57 -4.77 13.33 9.76
C LEU A 57 -5.66 13.22 11.00
N ALA A 58 -5.44 12.19 11.84
CA ALA A 58 -6.21 11.97 13.06
C ALA A 58 -5.75 12.83 14.25
N ARG A 59 -4.63 13.54 14.13
CA ARG A 59 -4.11 14.45 15.15
C ARG A 59 -4.80 15.81 15.10
#